data_AF-A0AAV0R8A9-F1
#
_entry.id   AF-A0AAV0R8A9-F1
#
_cell.length_a   1.000
_cell.length_b   1.000
_cell.length_c   1.000
_cell.angle_alpha   90.00
_cell.angle_beta   90.00
_cell.angle_gamma   90.00
#
_symmetry.space_group_name_H-M   'P 1'
#
loop_
_entity.id
_entity.type
_entity.pdbx_description
1 polymer ?
#
loop_
_entity_poly.entity_id
_entity_poly.type
_entity_poly.pdbx_seq_one_letter_code
_entity_poly.pdbx_strand_id
1 'polypeptide(L)'
;MLAAPNENKRPLFAAKEIVQFYLENSPKIFPQNRKVLTGPQYDGKYLRKAIRKMLGSSKLHDSLTNLVIPTFDIKKLQPVIFSSYQVETLPTLDAKLSDICISTAAPPTFFPVHYFKNQDSQGNVREFNLIDGGIAANNPTLVAITEVTKQIMKNPGGCSMKPMEYGRFLVISLGTGSNKTEEKYNAKTASKWGVISWLYHKGSSPLISCYSDAISDMVDYHNCVVFKALESEDNYLRIDVRITELLLTSF
;
A
#
# COMPACT_ATOMS: atom_id res chain seq x y z
N MET A 1 -2.00 9.28 7.78
CA MET A 1 -1.41 10.60 8.06
C MET A 1 -2.25 11.71 7.47
N LEU A 2 -2.30 11.85 6.14
CA LEU A 2 -3.03 12.95 5.47
C LEU A 2 -4.56 12.88 5.57
N ALA A 3 -5.12 11.68 5.78
CA ALA A 3 -6.57 11.48 5.90
C ALA A 3 -7.05 11.26 7.34
N ALA A 4 -6.14 11.08 8.30
CA ALA A 4 -6.51 10.86 9.68
C ALA A 4 -6.78 12.22 10.36
N PRO A 5 -7.87 12.37 11.13
CA PRO A 5 -8.20 13.62 11.79
C PRO A 5 -7.34 13.87 13.03
N ASN A 6 -7.02 15.14 13.27
CA ASN A 6 -6.57 15.64 14.57
C ASN A 6 -7.78 16.06 15.43
N GLU A 7 -7.52 16.60 16.63
CA GLU A 7 -8.55 17.06 17.57
C GLU A 7 -9.51 18.11 16.98
N ASN A 8 -9.04 18.88 15.98
CA ASN A 8 -9.81 19.91 15.29
C ASN A 8 -10.46 19.41 13.97
N LYS A 9 -10.53 18.09 13.74
CA LYS A 9 -11.03 17.48 12.50
C LYS A 9 -10.30 17.97 11.23
N ARG A 10 -8.99 18.23 11.36
CA ARG A 10 -8.09 18.55 10.24
C ARG A 10 -7.08 17.43 10.05
N PRO A 11 -6.44 17.29 8.87
CA PRO A 11 -5.39 16.29 8.67
C PRO A 11 -4.31 16.37 9.74
N LEU A 12 -3.86 15.22 10.25
CA LEU A 12 -2.75 15.16 11.23
C LEU A 12 -1.45 15.77 10.69
N PHE A 13 -1.25 15.72 9.38
CA PHE A 13 -0.06 16.24 8.69
C PHE A 13 -0.48 16.99 7.43
N ALA A 14 0.23 18.07 7.12
CA ALA A 14 0.34 18.63 5.79
C ALA A 14 1.29 17.80 4.92
N ALA A 15 1.10 17.82 3.59
CA ALA A 15 1.93 17.06 2.66
C ALA A 15 3.43 17.34 2.80
N LYS A 16 3.82 18.60 3.04
CA LYS A 16 5.22 19.02 3.22
C LYS A 16 5.91 18.39 4.44
N GLU A 17 5.14 17.96 5.44
CA GLU A 17 5.68 17.39 6.69
C GLU A 17 6.01 15.90 6.54
N ILE A 18 5.51 15.24 5.50
CA ILE A 18 5.73 13.80 5.26
C ILE A 18 7.21 13.51 5.00
N VAL A 19 7.91 14.35 4.23
CA VAL A 19 9.35 14.19 3.97
C VAL A 19 10.14 14.28 5.28
N GLN A 20 9.87 15.30 6.08
CA GLN A 20 10.54 15.50 7.37
C GLN A 20 10.29 14.32 8.32
N PHE A 21 9.05 13.82 8.36
CA PHE A 21 8.72 12.62 9.12
C PHE A 21 9.61 11.42 8.73
N TYR A 22 9.80 11.16 7.44
CA TYR A 22 10.67 10.08 6.99
C TYR A 22 12.13 10.33 7.36
N LEU A 23 12.66 11.55 7.17
CA LEU A 23 14.04 11.87 7.55
C LEU A 23 14.31 11.61 9.04
N GLU A 24 13.35 11.93 9.92
CA GLU A 24 13.50 11.76 11.37
C GLU A 24 13.27 10.33 11.88
N ASN A 25 12.43 9.56 11.18
CA ASN A 25 11.96 8.25 11.64
C ASN A 25 12.60 7.09 10.88
N SER A 26 12.98 7.23 9.61
CA SER A 26 13.56 6.16 8.80
C SER A 26 14.81 5.53 9.42
N PRO A 27 15.78 6.27 10.00
CA PRO A 27 16.94 5.64 10.66
C PRO A 27 16.58 4.77 11.88
N LYS A 28 15.43 5.06 12.52
CA LYS A 28 14.93 4.32 13.69
C LYS A 28 14.03 3.15 13.27
N ILE A 29 13.34 3.28 12.14
CA ILE A 29 12.55 2.22 11.52
C ILE A 29 13.47 1.17 10.88
N PHE A 30 14.53 1.64 10.19
CA PHE A 30 15.48 0.84 9.40
C PHE A 30 16.94 1.04 9.87
N PRO A 31 17.29 0.60 11.09
CA PRO A 31 18.66 0.70 11.59
C PRO A 31 19.64 -0.17 10.78
N GLN A 32 20.77 0.42 10.36
CA GLN A 32 21.72 -0.18 9.39
C GLN A 32 22.55 -1.36 9.93
N ASN A 33 22.91 -1.36 11.23
CA ASN A 33 23.86 -2.33 11.79
C ASN A 33 23.16 -3.52 12.47
N ARG A 34 22.34 -4.29 11.73
CA ARG A 34 21.67 -5.49 12.26
C ARG A 34 22.25 -6.78 11.68
N LYS A 35 22.74 -7.67 12.56
CA LYS A 35 23.00 -9.07 12.23
C LYS A 35 21.71 -9.87 12.44
N VAL A 36 21.01 -10.17 11.36
CA VAL A 36 19.79 -10.98 11.39
C VAL A 36 20.22 -12.44 11.29
N LEU A 37 20.13 -13.19 12.39
CA LEU A 37 20.34 -14.65 12.37
C LEU A 37 19.03 -15.40 12.09
N THR A 38 17.91 -14.92 12.62
CA THR A 38 16.57 -15.50 12.47
C THR A 38 15.50 -14.41 12.50
N GLY A 39 14.36 -14.66 11.87
CA GLY A 39 13.24 -13.71 11.81
C GLY A 39 13.38 -12.61 10.74
N PRO A 40 12.48 -11.61 10.74
CA PRO A 40 12.51 -10.51 9.78
C PRO A 40 13.69 -9.57 10.02
N GLN A 41 14.08 -8.83 8.98
CA GLN A 41 15.21 -7.90 9.00
C GLN A 41 15.07 -6.82 10.10
N TYR A 42 13.84 -6.37 10.35
CA TYR A 42 13.50 -5.37 11.34
C TYR A 42 12.43 -5.91 12.29
N ASP A 43 12.57 -5.63 13.59
CA ASP A 43 11.62 -6.11 14.62
C ASP A 43 10.26 -5.38 14.61
N GLY A 44 10.16 -4.27 13.87
CA GLY A 44 8.95 -3.45 13.76
C GLY A 44 8.53 -2.73 15.03
N LYS A 45 9.26 -2.84 16.15
CA LYS A 45 8.87 -2.24 17.44
C LYS A 45 8.74 -0.72 17.33
N TYR A 46 9.75 -0.07 16.74
CA TYR A 46 9.73 1.38 16.57
C TYR A 46 8.60 1.82 15.62
N LEU A 47 8.48 1.19 14.45
CA LEU A 47 7.42 1.45 13.47
C LEU A 47 6.02 1.37 14.11
N ARG A 48 5.73 0.26 14.80
CA ARG A 48 4.45 0.05 15.48
C ARG A 48 4.19 1.10 16.56
N LYS A 49 5.21 1.46 17.35
CA LYS A 49 5.10 2.52 18.36
C LYS A 49 4.81 3.88 17.74
N ALA A 50 5.53 4.25 16.68
CA ALA A 50 5.36 5.51 15.98
C ALA A 50 3.95 5.62 15.36
N ILE A 51 3.51 4.59 14.63
CA ILE A 51 2.18 4.56 14.01
C ILE A 51 1.06 4.63 15.07
N ARG A 52 1.16 3.86 16.15
CA ARG A 52 0.15 3.88 17.24
C ARG A 52 0.10 5.22 17.96
N LYS A 53 1.27 5.82 18.24
CA LYS A 53 1.33 7.15 18.86
C LYS A 53 0.66 8.20 17.98
N MET A 54 0.89 8.11 16.67
CA MET A 54 0.39 9.08 15.70
C MET A 54 -1.10 8.97 15.42
N LEU A 55 -1.62 7.74 15.26
CA LEU A 55 -3.01 7.52 14.85
C LEU A 55 -3.97 7.29 16.03
N GLY A 56 -3.42 7.08 17.23
CA GLY A 56 -4.20 6.93 18.46
C GLY A 56 -5.23 5.81 18.36
N SER A 57 -6.47 6.12 18.74
CA SER A 57 -7.61 5.21 18.67
C SER A 57 -8.46 5.37 17.39
N SER A 58 -8.07 6.26 16.47
CA SER A 58 -8.85 6.57 15.27
C SER A 58 -9.09 5.31 14.43
N LYS A 59 -10.33 5.13 13.99
CA LYS A 59 -10.77 4.03 13.14
C LYS A 59 -10.93 4.46 11.68
N LEU A 60 -11.19 3.48 10.82
CA LEU A 60 -11.34 3.71 9.39
C LEU A 60 -12.45 4.73 9.08
N HIS A 61 -13.60 4.63 9.76
CA HIS A 61 -14.71 5.58 9.59
C HIS A 61 -14.42 7.01 10.06
N ASP A 62 -13.42 7.21 10.94
CA ASP A 62 -13.03 8.55 11.40
C ASP A 62 -12.25 9.35 10.32
N SER A 63 -11.88 8.70 9.22
CA SER A 63 -11.06 9.31 8.16
C SER A 63 -11.77 10.50 7.51
N LEU A 64 -11.01 11.56 7.22
CA LEU A 64 -11.50 12.80 6.60
C LEU A 64 -11.92 12.65 5.14
N THR A 65 -11.50 11.56 4.51
CA THR A 65 -11.86 11.18 3.15
C THR A 65 -11.95 9.66 3.06
N ASN A 66 -12.54 9.16 1.98
CA ASN A 66 -12.61 7.72 1.72
C ASN A 66 -11.21 7.16 1.50
N LEU A 67 -10.92 6.05 2.19
CA LEU A 67 -9.66 5.33 2.10
C LEU A 67 -9.88 3.96 1.49
N VAL A 68 -8.90 3.50 0.71
CA VAL A 68 -8.81 2.14 0.16
C VAL A 68 -7.38 1.67 0.39
N ILE A 69 -7.19 0.79 1.37
CA ILE A 69 -5.86 0.33 1.81
C ILE A 69 -5.78 -1.19 1.66
N PRO A 70 -5.03 -1.72 0.68
CA PRO A 70 -4.85 -3.15 0.51
C PRO A 70 -3.95 -3.74 1.60
N THR A 71 -4.23 -4.99 1.97
CA THR A 71 -3.39 -5.87 2.79
C THR A 71 -3.57 -7.30 2.29
N PHE A 72 -2.78 -8.25 2.78
CA PHE A 72 -2.96 -9.67 2.46
C PHE A 72 -3.06 -10.51 3.74
N ASP A 73 -4.10 -11.32 3.88
CA ASP A 73 -4.29 -12.21 5.03
C ASP A 73 -3.67 -13.58 4.78
N ILE A 74 -2.61 -13.90 5.53
CA ILE A 74 -1.85 -15.15 5.34
C ILE A 74 -2.58 -16.38 5.90
N LYS A 75 -3.54 -16.21 6.81
CA LYS A 75 -4.33 -17.32 7.34
C LYS A 75 -5.41 -17.72 6.35
N LYS A 76 -5.96 -16.74 5.63
CA LYS A 76 -7.02 -16.96 4.62
C LYS A 76 -6.52 -17.03 3.19
N LEU A 77 -5.24 -16.72 2.96
CA LEU A 77 -4.60 -16.64 1.64
C LEU A 77 -5.36 -15.76 0.64
N GLN A 78 -5.84 -14.60 1.11
CA GLN A 78 -6.60 -13.68 0.27
C GLN A 78 -6.30 -12.21 0.61
N PRO A 79 -6.44 -11.29 -0.36
CA PRO A 79 -6.41 -9.87 -0.08
C PRO A 79 -7.49 -9.45 0.92
N VAL A 80 -7.16 -8.50 1.77
CA VAL A 80 -8.13 -7.77 2.61
C VAL A 80 -7.99 -6.30 2.28
N ILE A 81 -9.03 -5.72 1.69
CA ILE A 81 -9.07 -4.30 1.34
C ILE A 81 -9.81 -3.56 2.44
N PHE A 82 -9.11 -2.72 3.20
CA PHE A 82 -9.74 -1.80 4.14
C PHE A 82 -10.26 -0.60 3.36
N SER A 83 -11.56 -0.61 3.09
CA SER A 83 -12.24 0.38 2.25
C SER A 83 -13.33 1.09 3.07
N SER A 84 -13.30 2.43 3.11
CA SER A 84 -14.36 3.22 3.73
C SER A 84 -15.74 2.90 3.11
N TYR A 85 -15.77 2.59 1.81
CA TYR A 85 -16.99 2.21 1.08
C TYR A 85 -17.59 0.87 1.52
N GLN A 86 -16.82 0.02 2.22
CA GLN A 86 -17.27 -1.31 2.63
C GLN A 86 -17.74 -1.35 4.08
N VAL A 87 -17.46 -0.32 4.89
CA VAL A 87 -17.76 -0.31 6.34
C VAL A 87 -19.24 -0.53 6.62
N GLU A 88 -20.14 0.08 5.84
CA GLU A 88 -21.59 -0.11 6.01
C GLU A 88 -22.02 -1.56 5.78
N THR A 89 -21.40 -2.23 4.80
CA THR A 89 -21.75 -3.62 4.43
C THR A 89 -20.99 -4.68 5.22
N LEU A 90 -19.78 -4.37 5.68
CA LEU A 90 -18.92 -5.23 6.49
C LEU A 90 -18.34 -4.40 7.67
N PRO A 91 -19.13 -4.14 8.72
CA PRO A 91 -18.71 -3.33 9.87
C PRO A 91 -17.44 -3.84 10.56
N THR A 92 -17.16 -5.14 10.46
CA THR A 92 -15.91 -5.74 10.99
C THR A 92 -14.63 -5.21 10.33
N LEU A 93 -14.71 -4.54 9.17
CA LEU A 93 -13.58 -3.85 8.53
C LEU A 93 -13.27 -2.47 9.15
N ASP A 94 -14.14 -1.94 10.00
CA ASP A 94 -13.92 -0.67 10.71
C ASP A 94 -12.94 -0.83 11.88
N ALA A 95 -11.68 -1.10 11.52
CA ALA A 95 -10.57 -1.31 12.43
C ALA A 95 -9.82 -0.01 12.70
N LYS A 96 -8.94 -0.02 13.71
CA LYS A 96 -8.04 1.11 14.00
C LYS A 96 -7.13 1.37 12.80
N LEU A 97 -7.00 2.64 12.41
CA LEU A 97 -6.07 3.04 11.35
C LEU A 97 -4.64 2.62 11.68
N SER A 98 -4.25 2.58 12.96
CA SER A 98 -2.93 2.10 13.36
C SER A 98 -2.69 0.64 12.98
N ASP A 99 -3.69 -0.23 13.15
CA ASP A 99 -3.55 -1.64 12.83
C ASP A 99 -3.50 -1.84 11.30
N ILE A 100 -4.35 -1.13 10.56
CA ILE A 100 -4.36 -1.12 9.09
C ILE A 100 -3.01 -0.64 8.53
N CYS A 101 -2.48 0.48 9.04
CA CYS A 101 -1.21 1.04 8.60
C CYS A 101 0.00 0.14 8.94
N ILE A 102 -0.01 -0.53 10.10
CA ILE A 102 1.04 -1.50 10.44
C ILE A 102 0.98 -2.69 9.48
N SER A 103 -0.22 -3.20 9.19
CA SER A 103 -0.42 -4.34 8.29
C SER A 103 0.06 -4.05 6.87
N THR A 104 -0.38 -2.93 6.27
CA THR A 104 0.00 -2.59 4.89
C THR A 104 1.49 -2.26 4.73
N ALA A 105 2.21 -2.01 5.83
CA ALA A 105 3.64 -1.68 5.84
C ALA A 105 4.49 -2.83 6.41
N ALA A 106 4.00 -4.07 6.36
CA ALA A 106 4.69 -5.25 6.88
C ALA A 106 5.13 -6.22 5.76
N PRO A 107 6.09 -5.84 4.88
CA PRO A 107 6.56 -6.69 3.80
C PRO A 107 7.20 -7.96 4.36
N PRO A 108 6.94 -9.13 3.74
CA PRO A 108 7.61 -10.37 4.10
C PRO A 108 9.12 -10.21 4.12
N THR A 109 9.79 -10.89 5.04
CA THR A 109 11.24 -10.79 5.32
C THR A 109 11.72 -9.47 5.93
N PHE A 110 10.96 -8.37 5.82
CA PHE A 110 11.35 -7.06 6.36
C PHE A 110 10.79 -6.81 7.77
N PHE A 111 9.49 -7.05 7.97
CA PHE A 111 8.83 -6.82 9.25
C PHE A 111 8.00 -8.04 9.70
N PRO A 112 7.70 -8.16 11.01
CA PRO A 112 6.84 -9.23 11.48
C PRO A 112 5.39 -9.02 11.03
N VAL A 113 4.71 -10.13 10.72
CA VAL A 113 3.27 -10.20 10.46
C VAL A 113 2.49 -9.44 11.55
N HIS A 114 1.44 -8.73 11.16
CA HIS A 114 0.59 -8.01 12.09
C HIS A 114 -0.70 -8.79 12.37
N TYR A 115 -0.97 -8.97 13.67
CA TYR A 115 -2.15 -9.68 14.16
C TYR A 115 -3.01 -8.74 14.99
N PHE A 116 -4.31 -8.76 14.75
CA PHE A 116 -5.29 -8.12 15.63
C PHE A 116 -6.68 -8.73 15.44
N LYS A 117 -7.58 -8.40 16.37
CA LYS A 117 -9.02 -8.66 16.24
C LYS A 117 -9.75 -7.32 16.21
N ASN A 118 -10.80 -7.24 15.41
CA ASN A 118 -11.74 -6.12 15.45
C ASN A 118 -13.13 -6.65 15.74
N GLN A 119 -13.92 -5.88 16.48
CA GLN A 119 -15.30 -6.21 16.83
C GLN A 119 -16.20 -5.08 16.37
N ASP A 120 -17.31 -5.43 15.72
CA ASP A 120 -18.35 -4.46 15.37
C ASP A 120 -19.32 -4.18 16.53
N SER A 121 -20.28 -3.28 16.31
CA SER A 121 -21.29 -2.89 17.30
C SER A 121 -22.27 -4.02 17.65
N GLN A 122 -22.38 -5.05 16.81
CA GLN A 122 -23.24 -6.22 17.03
C GLN A 122 -22.52 -7.35 17.77
N GLY A 123 -21.23 -7.17 18.08
CA GLY A 123 -20.42 -8.18 18.77
C GLY A 123 -19.74 -9.18 17.83
N ASN A 124 -19.83 -9.01 16.51
CA ASN A 124 -19.14 -9.90 15.57
C ASN A 124 -17.65 -9.60 15.61
N VAL A 125 -16.85 -10.63 15.90
CA VAL A 125 -15.40 -10.52 15.96
C VAL A 125 -14.77 -11.06 14.68
N ARG A 126 -13.91 -10.27 14.06
CA ARG A 126 -13.06 -10.71 12.95
C ARG A 126 -11.60 -10.66 13.35
N GLU A 127 -10.91 -11.76 13.07
CA GLU A 127 -9.48 -11.89 13.23
C GLU A 127 -8.75 -11.57 11.91
N PHE A 128 -7.58 -10.94 12.02
CA PHE A 128 -6.75 -10.50 10.91
C PHE A 128 -5.31 -10.96 11.12
N ASN A 129 -4.73 -11.64 10.12
CA ASN A 129 -3.34 -12.12 10.12
C ASN A 129 -2.63 -11.55 8.90
N LEU A 130 -2.20 -10.29 8.97
CA LEU A 130 -1.95 -9.48 7.78
C LEU A 130 -0.47 -9.19 7.54
N ILE A 131 -0.12 -9.17 6.27
CA ILE A 131 1.13 -8.66 5.72
C ILE A 131 0.86 -7.53 4.72
N ASP A 132 1.94 -6.97 4.18
CA ASP A 132 1.94 -5.87 3.23
C ASP A 132 0.95 -6.01 2.07
N GLY A 133 0.30 -4.90 1.73
CA GLY A 133 -0.65 -4.80 0.65
C GLY A 133 -0.04 -4.93 -0.74
N GLY A 134 1.25 -4.70 -0.89
CA GLY A 134 2.01 -4.83 -2.13
C GLY A 134 2.04 -6.26 -2.69
N ILE A 135 1.81 -7.27 -1.84
CA ILE A 135 1.60 -8.65 -2.29
C ILE A 135 0.29 -8.79 -3.08
N ALA A 136 -0.73 -8.01 -2.73
CA ALA A 136 -2.03 -8.01 -3.41
C ALA A 136 -2.13 -6.94 -4.51
N ALA A 137 -1.66 -5.73 -4.22
CA ALA A 137 -1.81 -4.55 -5.07
C ALA A 137 -0.69 -3.54 -4.78
N ASN A 138 0.50 -3.79 -5.33
CA ASN A 138 1.64 -2.85 -5.26
C ASN A 138 1.35 -1.50 -5.93
N ASN A 139 0.45 -1.50 -6.91
CA ASN A 139 -0.18 -0.29 -7.46
C ASN A 139 -1.68 -0.35 -7.16
N PRO A 140 -2.17 0.35 -6.11
CA PRO A 140 -3.55 0.24 -5.67
C PRO A 140 -4.55 1.02 -6.55
N THR A 141 -4.11 1.68 -7.63
CA THR A 141 -4.98 2.51 -8.48
C THR A 141 -6.21 1.75 -8.96
N LEU A 142 -6.04 0.54 -9.51
CA LEU A 142 -7.18 -0.24 -10.00
C LEU A 142 -8.11 -0.70 -8.86
N VAL A 143 -7.56 -0.98 -7.67
CA VAL A 143 -8.36 -1.31 -6.48
C VAL A 143 -9.21 -0.10 -6.05
N ALA A 144 -8.62 1.10 -6.05
CA ALA A 144 -9.33 2.34 -5.71
C ALA A 144 -10.47 2.63 -6.71
N ILE A 145 -10.20 2.56 -8.01
CA ILE A 145 -11.23 2.72 -9.05
C ILE A 145 -12.35 1.70 -8.85
N THR A 146 -12.01 0.43 -8.61
CA THR A 146 -12.98 -0.64 -8.39
C THR A 146 -13.91 -0.36 -7.20
N GLU A 147 -13.37 0.13 -6.08
CA GLU A 147 -14.18 0.45 -4.89
C GLU A 147 -15.12 1.63 -5.13
N VAL A 148 -14.67 2.67 -5.85
CA VAL A 148 -15.54 3.78 -6.25
C VAL A 148 -16.62 3.30 -7.22
N THR A 149 -16.27 2.48 -8.22
CA THR A 149 -17.22 1.89 -9.15
C THR A 149 -18.30 1.07 -8.44
N LYS A 150 -17.91 0.21 -7.48
CA LYS A 150 -18.87 -0.54 -6.65
C LYS A 150 -19.83 0.37 -5.90
N GLN A 151 -19.33 1.52 -5.41
CA GLN A 151 -20.19 2.48 -4.72
C GLN A 151 -21.20 3.14 -5.67
N ILE A 152 -20.77 3.52 -6.88
CA ILE A 152 -21.67 4.05 -7.92
C ILE A 152 -22.75 3.02 -8.28
N MET A 153 -22.38 1.74 -8.40
CA MET A 153 -23.33 0.65 -8.68
C MET A 153 -24.38 0.48 -7.58
N LYS A 154 -24.00 0.63 -6.31
CA LYS A 154 -24.91 0.51 -5.17
C LYS A 154 -25.87 1.70 -5.04
N ASN A 155 -25.46 2.89 -5.49
CA ASN A 155 -26.27 4.10 -5.39
C ASN A 155 -26.41 4.84 -6.74
N PRO A 156 -27.15 4.25 -7.71
CA PRO A 156 -27.27 4.79 -9.06
C PRO A 156 -27.99 6.15 -9.12
N GLY A 157 -28.70 6.56 -8.07
CA GLY A 157 -29.40 7.85 -7.98
C GLY A 157 -28.57 8.98 -7.33
N GLY A 158 -27.50 8.66 -6.60
CA GLY A 158 -26.66 9.64 -5.91
C GLY A 158 -25.56 10.27 -6.79
N CYS A 159 -25.26 9.65 -7.92
CA CYS A 159 -24.29 10.14 -8.89
C CYS A 159 -24.80 9.83 -10.29
N SER A 160 -24.89 10.83 -11.17
CA SER A 160 -25.38 10.65 -12.54
C SER A 160 -24.39 9.90 -13.45
N MET A 161 -23.45 9.14 -12.89
CA MET A 161 -22.40 8.37 -13.58
C MET A 161 -22.82 6.92 -13.76
N LYS A 162 -22.52 6.34 -14.93
CA LYS A 162 -22.63 4.90 -15.12
C LYS A 162 -21.40 4.18 -14.54
N PRO A 163 -21.53 2.93 -14.04
CA PRO A 163 -20.44 2.15 -13.41
C PRO A 163 -19.14 1.96 -14.20
N MET A 164 -19.08 2.36 -15.47
CA MET A 164 -17.91 2.21 -16.35
C MET A 164 -17.59 3.52 -17.10
N GLU A 165 -18.06 4.66 -16.59
CA GLU A 165 -17.83 5.96 -17.19
C GLU A 165 -16.50 6.56 -16.69
N TYR A 166 -15.38 5.93 -17.09
CA TYR A 166 -14.03 6.33 -16.65
C TYR A 166 -13.70 7.79 -16.98
N GLY A 167 -14.34 8.38 -18.01
CA GLY A 167 -14.13 9.77 -18.41
C GLY A 167 -14.54 10.82 -17.38
N ARG A 168 -15.16 10.43 -16.26
CA ARG A 168 -15.39 11.33 -15.13
C ARG A 168 -14.54 11.05 -13.89
N PHE A 169 -13.69 10.02 -13.93
CA PHE A 169 -12.66 9.82 -12.92
C PHE A 169 -11.48 10.73 -13.23
N LEU A 170 -10.94 11.42 -12.23
CA LEU A 170 -9.63 12.04 -12.30
C LEU A 170 -8.70 11.30 -11.35
N VAL A 171 -7.64 10.69 -11.89
CA VAL A 171 -6.79 9.75 -11.17
C VAL A 171 -5.35 10.24 -11.22
N ILE A 172 -4.78 10.52 -10.05
CA ILE A 172 -3.35 10.75 -9.88
C ILE A 172 -2.76 9.52 -9.20
N SER A 173 -1.87 8.82 -9.90
CA SER A 173 -1.15 7.64 -9.41
C SER A 173 0.30 8.01 -9.16
N LEU A 174 0.78 7.85 -7.93
CA LEU A 174 2.15 8.19 -7.53
C LEU A 174 2.94 6.90 -7.29
N GLY A 175 4.04 6.74 -8.02
CA GLY A 175 5.02 5.69 -7.81
C GLY A 175 6.11 6.09 -6.82
N THR A 176 6.79 5.10 -6.23
CA THR A 176 7.94 5.31 -5.35
C THR A 176 9.27 5.26 -6.09
N GLY A 177 9.23 5.31 -7.43
CA GLY A 177 10.38 5.14 -8.29
C GLY A 177 10.76 3.68 -8.53
N SER A 178 11.55 3.47 -9.59
CA SER A 178 12.09 2.15 -9.95
C SER A 178 13.52 2.25 -10.46
N ASN A 179 14.36 1.28 -10.08
CA ASN A 179 15.77 1.20 -10.52
C ASN A 179 15.92 0.33 -11.78
N LYS A 180 14.99 0.43 -12.73
CA LYS A 180 14.95 -0.44 -13.92
C LYS A 180 16.16 -0.27 -14.85
N THR A 181 16.92 0.81 -14.71
CA THR A 181 18.12 1.11 -15.50
C THR A 181 19.38 0.40 -15.00
N GLU A 182 19.37 -0.19 -13.81
CA GLU A 182 20.57 -0.86 -13.24
C GLU A 182 20.85 -2.24 -13.85
N GLU A 183 19.96 -2.76 -14.71
CA GLU A 183 20.08 -4.11 -15.32
C GLU A 183 20.49 -5.19 -14.29
N LYS A 184 19.86 -5.14 -13.10
CA LYS A 184 20.31 -5.85 -11.88
C LYS A 184 20.60 -7.33 -12.07
N TYR A 185 19.88 -7.99 -12.97
CA TYR A 185 19.91 -9.44 -13.15
C TYR A 185 20.01 -9.80 -14.64
N ASN A 186 20.78 -10.84 -14.95
CA ASN A 186 20.88 -11.39 -16.31
C ASN A 186 20.60 -12.90 -16.32
N ALA A 187 20.12 -13.41 -17.46
CA ALA A 187 19.70 -14.80 -17.61
C ALA A 187 20.83 -15.82 -17.36
N LYS A 188 22.07 -15.50 -17.74
CA LYS A 188 23.23 -16.39 -17.56
C LYS A 188 23.56 -16.62 -16.08
N THR A 189 23.37 -15.60 -15.26
CA THR A 189 23.56 -15.68 -13.81
C THR A 189 22.33 -16.30 -13.12
N ALA A 190 21.12 -15.83 -13.48
CA ALA A 190 19.87 -16.27 -12.84
C ALA A 190 19.50 -17.72 -13.15
N SER A 191 19.91 -18.28 -14.30
CA SER A 191 19.67 -19.70 -14.63
C SER A 191 20.36 -20.68 -13.68
N LYS A 192 21.35 -20.22 -12.90
CA LYS A 192 22.05 -21.00 -11.89
C LYS A 192 21.50 -20.79 -10.48
N TRP A 193 20.46 -19.98 -10.32
CA TRP A 193 19.91 -19.65 -9.00
C TRP A 193 19.04 -20.79 -8.45
N GLY A 194 19.31 -21.16 -7.20
CA GLY A 194 18.39 -21.94 -6.39
C GLY A 194 17.44 -21.05 -5.57
N VAL A 195 16.64 -21.70 -4.71
CA VAL A 195 15.64 -21.03 -3.85
C VAL A 195 16.24 -19.85 -3.06
N ILE A 196 17.44 -20.03 -2.49
CA ILE A 196 18.09 -18.99 -1.68
C ILE A 196 18.39 -17.74 -2.50
N SER A 197 18.95 -17.88 -3.70
CA SER A 197 19.30 -16.74 -4.55
C SER A 197 18.06 -15.99 -5.06
N TRP A 198 16.98 -16.70 -5.35
CA TRP A 198 15.70 -16.07 -5.72
C TRP A 198 15.06 -15.30 -4.56
N LEU A 199 15.21 -15.80 -3.33
CA LEU A 199 14.69 -15.12 -2.14
C LEU A 199 15.61 -14.01 -1.63
N TYR A 200 16.92 -14.14 -1.84
CA TYR A 200 17.92 -13.19 -1.38
C TYR A 200 19.17 -13.18 -2.27
N HIS A 201 19.41 -12.06 -2.93
CA HIS A 201 20.62 -11.81 -3.73
C HIS A 201 21.10 -10.38 -3.51
N LYS A 202 22.36 -10.22 -3.06
CA LYS A 202 23.03 -8.91 -2.87
C LYS A 202 22.18 -7.87 -2.10
N GLY A 203 21.55 -8.28 -1.00
CA GLY A 203 20.74 -7.37 -0.17
C GLY A 203 19.35 -7.06 -0.72
N SER A 204 18.93 -7.72 -1.81
CA SER A 204 17.60 -7.61 -2.41
C SER A 204 16.90 -8.96 -2.45
N SER A 205 15.58 -8.98 -2.65
CA SER A 205 14.80 -10.19 -2.90
C SER A 205 14.33 -10.20 -4.36
N PRO A 206 15.06 -10.87 -5.28
CA PRO A 206 14.74 -10.83 -6.71
C PRO A 206 13.30 -11.23 -7.02
N LEU A 207 12.81 -12.32 -6.42
CA LEU A 207 11.46 -12.81 -6.65
C LEU A 207 10.41 -11.76 -6.28
N ILE A 208 10.53 -11.15 -5.09
CA ILE A 208 9.61 -10.10 -4.64
C ILE A 208 9.70 -8.89 -5.56
N SER A 209 10.90 -8.45 -5.94
CA SER A 209 11.06 -7.30 -6.85
C SER A 209 10.41 -7.54 -8.22
N CYS A 210 10.59 -8.73 -8.81
CA CYS A 210 9.96 -9.08 -10.08
C CYS A 210 8.43 -9.05 -10.00
N TYR A 211 7.85 -9.63 -8.96
CA TYR A 211 6.39 -9.59 -8.77
C TYR A 211 5.89 -8.17 -8.52
N SER A 212 6.54 -7.42 -7.63
CA SER A 212 6.17 -6.03 -7.31
C SER A 212 6.19 -5.13 -8.54
N ASP A 213 7.25 -5.21 -9.35
CA ASP A 213 7.39 -4.43 -10.58
C ASP A 213 6.35 -4.86 -11.63
N ALA A 214 6.18 -6.18 -11.83
CA ALA A 214 5.19 -6.69 -12.78
C ALA A 214 3.76 -6.27 -12.42
N ILE A 215 3.38 -6.34 -11.14
CA ILE A 215 2.05 -5.90 -10.68
C ILE A 215 1.86 -4.40 -10.94
N SER A 216 2.88 -3.58 -10.65
CA SER A 216 2.79 -2.13 -10.87
C SER A 216 2.65 -1.79 -12.36
N ASP A 217 3.47 -2.40 -13.21
CA ASP A 217 3.49 -2.17 -14.65
C ASP A 217 2.20 -2.62 -15.33
N MET A 218 1.67 -3.78 -14.92
CA MET A 218 0.40 -4.27 -15.46
C MET A 218 -0.75 -3.34 -15.10
N VAL A 219 -0.82 -2.81 -13.88
CA VAL A 219 -1.89 -1.86 -13.50
C VAL A 219 -1.78 -0.55 -14.31
N ASP A 220 -0.58 -0.03 -14.51
CA ASP A 220 -0.35 1.16 -15.34
C ASP A 220 -0.76 0.91 -16.80
N TYR A 221 -0.32 -0.21 -17.38
CA TYR A 221 -0.70 -0.64 -18.72
C TYR A 221 -2.22 -0.71 -18.91
N HIS A 222 -2.94 -1.36 -17.98
CA HIS A 222 -4.40 -1.46 -18.04
C HIS A 222 -5.07 -0.08 -17.97
N ASN A 223 -4.67 0.78 -17.03
CA ASN A 223 -5.26 2.11 -16.91
C ASN A 223 -4.98 2.96 -18.15
N CYS A 224 -3.75 2.97 -18.67
CA CYS A 224 -3.42 3.69 -19.90
C CYS A 224 -4.32 3.28 -21.07
N VAL A 225 -4.51 1.97 -21.27
CA VAL A 225 -5.36 1.45 -22.35
C VAL A 225 -6.83 1.81 -22.13
N VAL A 226 -7.36 1.64 -20.92
CA VAL A 226 -8.78 1.90 -20.62
C VAL A 226 -9.12 3.39 -20.73
N PHE A 227 -8.31 4.28 -20.14
CA PHE A 227 -8.54 5.72 -20.21
C PHE A 227 -8.41 6.24 -21.64
N LYS A 228 -7.45 5.73 -22.43
CA LYS A 228 -7.31 6.08 -23.85
C LYS A 228 -8.48 5.55 -24.70
N ALA A 229 -8.94 4.32 -24.46
CA ALA A 229 -10.06 3.73 -25.19
C ALA A 229 -11.39 4.48 -24.95
N LEU A 230 -11.46 5.26 -23.87
CA LEU A 230 -12.61 6.08 -23.49
C LEU A 230 -12.37 7.58 -23.73
N GLU A 231 -11.37 7.93 -24.55
CA GLU A 231 -11.03 9.31 -24.95
C GLU A 231 -10.84 10.24 -23.73
N SER A 232 -10.18 9.71 -22.70
CA SER A 232 -10.01 10.35 -21.40
C SER A 232 -8.58 10.20 -20.87
N GLU A 233 -7.58 10.10 -21.75
CA GLU A 233 -6.17 9.92 -21.34
C GLU A 233 -5.69 10.99 -20.35
N ASP A 234 -6.10 12.25 -20.50
CA ASP A 234 -5.69 13.37 -19.64
C ASP A 234 -6.19 13.23 -18.19
N ASN A 235 -7.17 12.35 -17.97
CA ASN A 235 -7.72 12.10 -16.65
C ASN A 235 -6.88 11.10 -15.83
N TYR A 236 -5.91 10.42 -16.44
CA TYR A 236 -5.00 9.51 -15.75
C TYR A 236 -3.57 10.03 -15.78
N LEU A 237 -3.11 10.55 -14.64
CA LEU A 237 -1.74 11.02 -14.46
C LEU A 237 -0.95 10.04 -13.58
N ARG A 238 -0.02 9.29 -14.18
CA ARG A 238 0.99 8.51 -13.47
C ARG A 238 2.28 9.32 -13.32
N ILE A 239 2.70 9.55 -12.08
CA ILE A 239 3.99 10.16 -11.75
C ILE A 239 4.87 9.08 -11.13
N ASP A 240 5.88 8.63 -11.87
CA ASP A 240 6.83 7.61 -11.41
C ASP A 240 8.23 7.92 -11.92
N VAL A 241 9.23 7.84 -11.04
CA VAL A 241 10.60 8.27 -11.35
C VAL A 241 11.47 7.06 -11.67
N ARG A 242 12.16 7.08 -12.81
CA ARG A 242 13.25 6.13 -13.07
C ARG A 242 14.49 6.63 -12.35
N ILE A 243 14.90 5.93 -11.30
CA ILE A 243 16.07 6.31 -10.50
C ILE A 243 17.32 5.82 -11.24
N THR A 244 18.08 6.76 -11.80
CA THR A 244 19.43 6.52 -12.33
C THR A 244 20.46 6.75 -11.21
N GLU A 245 21.60 6.04 -11.23
CA GLU A 245 22.67 6.10 -10.20
C GLU A 245 23.07 7.52 -9.75
N LEU A 246 22.94 8.53 -10.63
CA LEU A 246 23.22 9.95 -10.34
C LEU A 246 22.40 10.55 -9.18
N LEU A 247 21.23 10.00 -8.85
CA LEU A 247 20.40 10.51 -7.74
C LEU A 247 20.81 9.93 -6.37
N LEU A 248 21.53 8.80 -6.35
CA LEU A 248 21.90 8.10 -5.11
C LEU A 248 23.17 8.66 -4.45
N THR A 249 23.95 9.47 -5.17
CA THR A 249 25.17 10.12 -4.63
C THR A 249 24.91 11.48 -3.99
N SER A 250 23.64 11.91 -3.91
CA SER A 250 23.24 13.26 -3.47
C SER A 250 22.62 13.33 -2.08
N PHE A 251 22.70 12.27 -1.25
CA PHE A 251 22.20 12.27 0.14
C PHE A 251 23.17 11.61 1.11
#